data_AF-A0A1L5QZM6-F1
#
_entry.id   AF-A0A1L5QZM6-F1
#
_cell.length_a   1.000
_cell.length_b   1.000
_cell.length_c   1.000
_cell.angle_alpha   90.00
_cell.angle_beta   90.00
_cell.angle_gamma   90.00
#
_symmetry.space_group_name_H-M   'P 1'
#
loop_
_entity.id
_entity.type
_entity.pdbx_description
1 polymer ?
#
loop_
_entity_poly.entity_id
_entity_poly.type
_entity_poly.pdbx_seq_one_letter_code
_entity_poly.pdbx_strand_id
1 'polypeptide(L)'
;MPIVPDDQLAALVDTIPTKFTYTPWRDGGWYVPSIRYANGAIGCVSRNYPDKRWRVVCDPRGDAAPTYKSRHQAAAAECLLAALDRCKAAPGNG
;
A
#
# COMPACT_ATOMS: atom_id res chain seq x y z
N MET A 1 11.29 13.98 -2.76
CA MET A 1 10.69 12.92 -1.92
C MET A 1 11.18 13.14 -0.50
N PRO A 2 10.33 13.28 0.53
CA PRO A 2 10.84 13.35 1.89
C PRO A 2 11.56 12.03 2.19
N ILE A 3 12.81 12.15 2.63
CA ILE A 3 13.65 11.00 2.98
C ILE A 3 13.17 10.57 4.36
N VAL A 4 12.43 9.47 4.41
CA VAL A 4 12.10 8.81 5.68
C VAL A 4 13.41 8.20 6.17
N PRO A 5 13.89 8.53 7.38
CA PRO A 5 15.10 7.92 7.93
C PRO A 5 15.00 6.38 7.90
N ASP A 6 16.11 5.70 7.64
CA ASP A 6 16.13 4.23 7.47
C ASP A 6 15.60 3.48 8.70
N ASP A 7 15.80 4.02 9.90
CA ASP A 7 15.27 3.51 11.16
C ASP A 7 13.73 3.58 11.24
N GLN A 8 13.14 4.66 10.75
CA GLN A 8 11.68 4.79 10.67
C GLN A 8 11.10 3.86 9.61
N LEU A 9 11.80 3.67 8.49
CA LEU A 9 11.38 2.72 7.47
C LEU A 9 11.42 1.28 8.00
N ALA A 10 12.47 0.90 8.73
CA ALA A 10 12.57 -0.41 9.37
C ALA A 10 11.45 -0.64 10.37
N ALA A 11 11.18 0.33 11.25
CA ALA A 11 10.07 0.25 12.19
C ALA A 11 8.71 0.09 11.49
N LEU A 12 8.48 0.81 10.38
CA LEU A 12 7.26 0.66 9.59
C LEU A 12 7.15 -0.73 8.95
N VAL A 13 8.26 -1.29 8.45
CA VAL A 13 8.30 -2.64 7.90
C VAL A 13 7.93 -3.69 8.96
N ASP A 14 8.39 -3.53 10.19
CA ASP A 14 8.04 -4.42 11.31
C ASP A 14 6.55 -4.35 11.69
N THR A 15 5.88 -3.23 11.39
CA THR A 15 4.42 -3.11 11.60
C THR A 15 3.56 -3.75 10.50
N ILE A 16 4.16 -4.24 9.40
CA ILE A 16 3.41 -4.83 8.30
C ILE A 16 2.74 -6.14 8.79
N PRO A 17 1.42 -6.29 8.62
CA PRO A 17 0.74 -7.53 8.96
C PRO A 17 1.26 -8.73 8.17
N THR A 18 1.52 -9.84 8.86
CA THR A 18 1.87 -11.12 8.22
C THR A 18 0.72 -11.74 7.41
N LYS A 19 -0.52 -11.29 7.65
CA LYS A 19 -1.72 -11.70 6.92
C LYS A 19 -2.61 -10.50 6.64
N PHE A 20 -3.25 -10.52 5.48
CA PHE A 20 -4.24 -9.54 5.07
C PHE A 20 -5.55 -10.24 4.74
N THR A 21 -6.65 -9.55 5.01
CA THR A 21 -7.98 -9.92 4.52
C THR A 21 -8.21 -9.30 3.16
N TYR A 22 -8.77 -10.07 2.22
CA TYR A 22 -9.00 -9.62 0.86
C TYR A 22 -10.46 -9.76 0.49
N THR A 23 -11.04 -8.71 -0.07
CA THR A 23 -12.43 -8.70 -0.58
C THR A 23 -12.40 -8.43 -2.08
N PRO A 24 -12.91 -9.33 -2.93
CA PRO A 24 -12.85 -9.15 -4.38
C PRO A 24 -13.77 -8.01 -4.82
N TRP A 25 -13.40 -7.32 -5.90
CA TRP A 25 -14.25 -6.31 -6.56
C TRP A 25 -14.54 -6.67 -8.02
N ARG A 26 -15.50 -5.98 -8.66
CA ARG A 26 -16.00 -6.33 -10.01
C ARG A 26 -14.94 -6.22 -11.11
N ASP A 27 -14.00 -5.30 -11.02
CA ASP A 27 -12.96 -5.06 -12.04
C ASP A 27 -11.68 -5.91 -11.90
N GLY A 28 -11.74 -7.05 -11.20
CA GLY A 28 -10.63 -8.02 -11.15
C GLY A 28 -9.51 -7.68 -10.15
N GLY A 29 -9.79 -6.84 -9.16
CA GLY A 29 -8.90 -6.49 -8.04
C GLY A 29 -9.47 -6.92 -6.70
N TRP A 30 -8.75 -6.54 -5.64
CA TRP A 30 -9.08 -6.87 -4.25
C TRP A 30 -8.92 -5.64 -3.37
N TYR A 31 -9.96 -5.33 -2.61
CA TYR A 31 -9.85 -4.46 -1.45
C TYR A 31 -9.07 -5.17 -0.35
N VAL A 32 -8.30 -4.39 0.41
CA VAL A 32 -7.55 -4.82 1.59
C VAL A 32 -8.04 -3.99 2.79
N PRO A 33 -9.17 -4.35 3.44
CA PRO A 33 -9.85 -3.50 4.43
C PRO A 33 -9.01 -3.08 5.64
N SER A 34 -7.96 -3.86 5.95
CA SER A 34 -7.00 -3.59 7.03
C SER A 34 -6.04 -2.44 6.71
N ILE A 35 -5.89 -2.06 5.44
CA ILE A 35 -5.04 -0.94 5.02
C ILE A 35 -5.91 0.30 4.94
N ARG A 36 -5.52 1.35 5.68
CA ARG A 36 -6.23 2.63 5.74
C ARG A 36 -5.27 3.79 5.50
N TYR A 37 -5.59 4.60 4.49
CA TYR A 37 -4.92 5.87 4.20
C TYR A 37 -5.40 6.97 5.14
N ALA A 38 -4.67 8.09 5.20
CA ALA A 38 -5.03 9.21 6.09
C ALA A 38 -6.38 9.84 5.74
N ASN A 39 -6.74 9.84 4.46
CA ASN A 39 -8.03 10.32 3.95
C ASN A 39 -9.20 9.32 4.16
N GLY A 40 -8.97 8.19 4.83
CA GLY A 40 -9.98 7.16 5.08
C GLY A 40 -10.15 6.13 3.96
N ALA A 41 -9.44 6.28 2.83
CA ALA A 41 -9.46 5.31 1.75
C ALA A 41 -8.90 3.95 2.20
N ILE A 42 -9.36 2.89 1.53
CA ILE A 42 -8.98 1.50 1.79
C ILE A 42 -7.96 1.05 0.76
N GLY A 43 -7.01 0.22 1.18
CA GLY A 43 -6.03 -0.39 0.28
C GLY A 43 -6.67 -1.22 -0.85
N CYS A 44 -6.05 -1.19 -2.01
CA CYS A 44 -6.53 -1.68 -3.26
C CYS A 44 -5.38 -2.30 -4.09
N VAL A 45 -5.42 -3.63 -4.31
CA VAL A 45 -4.42 -4.35 -5.13
C VAL A 45 -5.06 -5.10 -6.30
N SER A 46 -4.38 -5.15 -7.44
CA SER A 46 -4.88 -5.82 -8.64
C SER A 46 -3.78 -6.55 -9.40
N ARG A 47 -4.17 -7.65 -10.07
CA ARG A 47 -3.36 -8.33 -11.08
C ARG A 47 -4.02 -8.35 -12.46
N ASN A 48 -5.08 -7.56 -12.63
CA ASN A 48 -5.89 -7.52 -13.85
C ASN A 48 -5.20 -6.68 -14.94
N TYR A 49 -3.98 -7.08 -15.29
CA TYR A 49 -3.15 -6.45 -16.31
C TYR A 49 -2.65 -7.52 -17.29
N PRO A 50 -2.24 -7.16 -18.52
CA PRO A 50 -1.77 -8.14 -19.51
C PRO A 50 -0.59 -9.00 -19.01
N ASP A 51 0.29 -8.43 -18.21
CA ASP A 51 1.48 -9.11 -17.65
C ASP A 51 1.19 -9.96 -16.41
N LYS A 52 -0.05 -9.94 -15.92
CA LYS A 52 -0.53 -10.70 -14.74
C LYS A 52 0.25 -10.46 -13.46
N ARG A 53 1.02 -9.37 -13.36
CA ARG A 53 1.76 -8.98 -12.16
C ARG A 53 0.87 -8.22 -11.19
N TRP A 54 1.18 -8.32 -9.89
CA TRP A 54 0.44 -7.61 -8.85
C TRP A 54 0.90 -6.16 -8.75
N ARG A 55 -0.04 -5.24 -8.60
CA ARG A 55 0.19 -3.80 -8.44
C ARG A 55 -0.67 -3.26 -7.32
N VAL A 56 -0.19 -2.19 -6.70
CA VAL A 56 -0.99 -1.31 -5.86
C VAL A 56 -1.75 -0.38 -6.79
N VAL A 57 -3.08 -0.43 -6.77
CA VAL A 57 -3.92 0.37 -7.69
C VAL A 57 -3.91 1.84 -7.27
N CYS A 58 -3.76 2.09 -5.97
CA CYS A 58 -3.76 3.41 -5.34
C CYS A 58 -2.34 4.04 -5.29
N ASP A 59 -1.34 3.53 -6.03
CA ASP A 59 0.04 4.03 -5.98
C ASP A 59 0.17 5.38 -6.71
N PRO A 60 0.64 6.45 -6.04
CA PRO A 60 0.79 7.77 -6.65
C PRO A 60 1.82 7.81 -7.80
N ARG A 61 2.63 6.77 -7.98
CA ARG A 61 3.63 6.67 -9.06
C ARG A 61 3.03 6.19 -10.39
N GLY A 62 1.79 5.71 -10.41
CA GLY A 62 1.13 5.25 -11.63
C GLY A 62 1.91 4.15 -12.35
N ASP A 63 2.18 4.31 -13.65
CA ASP A 63 2.89 3.31 -14.45
C ASP A 63 4.36 3.09 -14.03
N ALA A 64 4.97 4.05 -13.32
CA ALA A 64 6.30 3.89 -12.74
C ALA A 64 6.28 3.09 -11.42
N ALA A 65 5.10 2.69 -10.94
CA ALA A 65 4.97 1.90 -9.74
C ALA A 65 5.57 0.50 -9.92
N PRO A 66 6.23 -0.04 -8.89
CA PRO A 66 6.77 -1.40 -8.92
C PRO A 66 5.66 -2.45 -9.08
N THR A 67 6.03 -3.54 -9.73
CA THR A 67 5.19 -4.74 -9.84
C THR A 67 5.68 -5.84 -8.90
N TYR A 68 4.75 -6.61 -8.35
CA TYR A 68 5.02 -7.64 -7.33
C TYR A 68 4.68 -9.04 -7.82
N LYS A 69 5.33 -10.05 -7.23
CA LYS A 69 5.12 -11.46 -7.59
C LYS A 69 3.86 -12.04 -6.94
N SER A 70 3.44 -11.51 -5.80
CA SER A 70 2.27 -12.01 -5.07
C SER A 70 1.35 -10.89 -4.58
N ARG A 71 0.08 -11.24 -4.34
CA ARG A 71 -0.92 -10.34 -3.75
C ARG A 71 -0.45 -9.77 -2.41
N HIS A 72 0.16 -10.62 -1.59
CA HIS A 72 0.65 -10.26 -0.28
C HIS A 72 1.79 -9.24 -0.37
N GLN A 73 2.72 -9.40 -1.32
CA GLN A 73 3.79 -8.42 -1.54
C GLN A 73 3.24 -7.05 -1.96
N ALA A 74 2.23 -7.02 -2.84
CA ALA A 74 1.57 -5.76 -3.20
C ALA A 74 0.84 -5.14 -2.01
N ALA A 75 0.12 -5.93 -1.21
CA ALA A 75 -0.58 -5.43 -0.02
C ALA A 75 0.40 -4.92 1.06
N ALA A 76 1.54 -5.59 1.25
CA ALA A 76 2.59 -5.14 2.16
C ALA A 76 3.16 -3.78 1.72
N ALA A 77 3.45 -3.62 0.44
CA ALA A 77 3.92 -2.36 -0.10
C ALA A 77 2.88 -1.24 0.01
N GLU A 78 1.60 -1.55 -0.24
CA GLU A 78 0.52 -0.59 -0.03
C GLU A 78 0.37 -0.19 1.44
N CYS A 79 0.53 -1.13 2.37
CA CYS A 79 0.49 -0.84 3.81
C CYS A 79 1.57 0.16 4.21
N LEU A 80 2.77 0.05 3.64
CA LEU A 80 3.85 1.03 3.85
C LEU A 80 3.46 2.39 3.28
N LEU A 81 2.94 2.44 2.04
CA LEU A 81 2.48 3.70 1.44
C LEU A 81 1.41 4.39 2.30
N ALA A 82 0.43 3.63 2.80
CA ALA A 82 -0.61 4.14 3.68
C ALA A 82 -0.08 4.56 5.06
N ALA A 83 0.94 3.88 5.60
CA ALA A 83 1.60 4.32 6.83
C ALA A 83 2.37 5.64 6.63
N LEU A 84 3.11 5.75 5.53
CA LEU A 84 3.82 6.99 5.17
C LEU A 84 2.87 8.16 4.94
N ASP A 85 1.74 7.91 4.29
CA ASP A 85 0.68 8.90 4.10
C ASP A 85 0.13 9.41 5.44
N ARG A 86 -0.15 8.50 6.38
CA ARG A 86 -0.57 8.85 7.75
C ARG A 86 0.49 9.64 8.51
N CYS A 87 1.77 9.28 8.39
CA CYS A 87 2.86 10.03 9.02
C CYS A 87 2.97 11.46 8.46
N LYS A 88 2.71 11.67 7.17
CA LYS A 88 2.71 13.02 6.55
C LYS A 88 1.48 13.84 6.92
N ALA A 89 0.34 13.19 7.11
CA ALA A 89 -0.92 13.84 7.43
C ALA A 89 -1.07 14.19 8.93
N ALA A 90 -0.19 13.67 9.80
CA ALA A 90 -0.16 14.08 11.19
C ALA A 90 0.15 15.59 11.26
N PRO A 91 -0.72 16.42 11.86
CA PRO A 91 -0.45 17.83 11.99
C PRO A 91 0.83 17.98 12.80
N GLY A 92 1.86 18.60 12.20
CA GLY A 92 2.97 19.13 12.97
C GLY A 92 2.38 20.09 13.98
N ASN A 93 2.49 19.77 15.27
CA ASN A 93 2.18 20.71 16.33
C ASN A 93 3.12 21.92 16.13
N GLY A 94 2.58 22.98 15.56
CA GLY A 94 3.17 24.32 15.56
C GLY A 94 2.84 25.05 16.86
#